data_AF-A0A959AUZ2-F1
#
_entry.id   AF-A0A959AUZ2-F1
#
_cell.length_a   1.000
_cell.length_b   1.000
_cell.length_c   1.000
_cell.angle_alpha   90.00
_cell.angle_beta   90.00
_cell.angle_gamma   90.00
#
_symmetry.space_group_name_H-M   'P 1'
#
loop_
_entity.id
_entity.type
_entity.pdbx_description
1 polymer ?
#
loop_
_entity_poly.entity_id
_entity_poly.type
_entity_poly.pdbx_seq_one_letter_code
_entity_poly.pdbx_strand_id
1 'polypeptide(L)'
;MKKLMIALLALAWPAFQALQAQTSLSQDEQKTLIFLAEEEKMAHDFYQAMETKWGAKVFNHIVEAEQRHLSRLAELAAAQSVTLPESLTSGKAGKFKNKDLQQLYDGLITTGNQSLEAALRAGARVEESDIRDLKQALETTGNEELRSTYQYLAEASGNHLRAFNKNLTAQGVAYQPVLLSQADFDAIVAVEGGGQGCQGNKGQGCCQNKQGKQGQGCCQNKGGKQGQGCQGKGKGRQSMD
;
A
#
# COMPACT_ATOMS: atom_id res chain seq x y z
N MET A 1 -10.12 57.49 -57.84
CA MET A 1 -9.80 56.19 -58.47
C MET A 1 -9.82 55.12 -57.40
N LYS A 2 -10.66 54.10 -57.57
CA LYS A 2 -10.88 52.97 -56.65
C LYS A 2 -9.61 52.12 -56.54
N LYS A 3 -9.14 51.84 -55.33
CA LYS A 3 -8.48 50.57 -55.00
C LYS A 3 -9.05 50.01 -53.70
N LEU A 4 -9.82 48.95 -53.91
CA LEU A 4 -10.41 47.98 -53.03
C LEU A 4 -9.37 47.22 -52.15
N MET A 5 -9.89 46.60 -51.08
CA MET A 5 -9.45 45.32 -50.45
C MET A 5 -8.24 45.41 -49.48
N ILE A 6 -8.22 44.85 -48.27
CA ILE A 6 -9.01 43.79 -47.60
C ILE A 6 -9.07 44.08 -46.09
N ALA A 7 -10.26 43.86 -45.51
CA ALA A 7 -10.43 43.71 -44.07
C ALA A 7 -10.01 42.29 -43.66
N LEU A 8 -9.16 42.17 -42.64
CA LEU A 8 -8.97 40.93 -41.90
C LEU A 8 -8.98 41.26 -40.41
N LEU A 9 -10.17 41.13 -39.82
CA LEU A 9 -10.38 40.91 -38.40
C LEU A 9 -9.61 39.64 -38.00
N ALA A 10 -8.60 39.78 -37.15
CA ALA A 10 -8.17 38.70 -36.27
C ALA A 10 -8.70 39.03 -34.88
N LEU A 11 -9.86 38.44 -34.58
CA LEU A 11 -10.44 38.36 -33.25
C LEU A 11 -9.44 37.70 -32.29
N ALA A 12 -9.49 38.13 -31.03
CA ALA A 12 -8.70 37.60 -29.93
C ALA A 12 -8.69 36.07 -29.87
N TRP A 13 -7.52 35.50 -29.56
CA TRP A 13 -7.44 34.18 -28.95
C TRP A 13 -6.89 34.34 -27.52
N PRO A 14 -7.74 34.39 -26.49
CA PRO A 14 -7.29 34.17 -25.13
C PRO A 14 -7.01 32.67 -24.94
N ALA A 15 -5.95 32.37 -24.19
CA ALA A 15 -5.71 31.12 -23.50
C ALA A 15 -5.67 29.82 -24.34
N PHE A 16 -4.50 29.52 -24.90
CA PHE A 16 -4.06 28.14 -25.06
C PHE A 16 -2.64 27.97 -24.52
N GLN A 17 -2.44 28.30 -23.24
CA GLN A 17 -1.37 27.66 -22.45
C GLN A 17 -1.99 26.39 -21.87
N ALA A 18 -2.31 25.45 -22.76
CA ALA A 18 -2.74 24.13 -22.36
C ALA A 18 -1.52 23.40 -21.78
N LEU A 19 -1.62 23.10 -20.49
CA LEU A 19 -1.08 21.91 -19.84
C LEU A 19 0.31 21.49 -20.32
N GLN A 20 1.33 22.26 -19.96
CA GLN A 20 2.64 21.64 -19.78
C GLN A 20 2.44 20.60 -18.67
N ALA A 21 2.53 19.31 -18.99
CA ALA A 21 2.76 18.30 -17.97
C ALA A 21 3.94 18.82 -17.15
N GLN A 22 3.74 19.02 -15.84
CA GLN A 22 4.78 19.49 -14.96
C GLN A 22 5.86 18.41 -14.94
N THR A 23 6.88 18.56 -15.79
CA THR A 23 7.88 17.52 -16.06
C THR A 23 8.81 17.27 -14.88
N SER A 24 8.76 18.12 -13.86
CA SER A 24 9.54 17.98 -12.64
C SER A 24 8.65 18.24 -11.41
N LEU A 25 8.89 17.46 -10.35
CA LEU A 25 8.19 17.61 -9.08
C LEU A 25 8.40 19.01 -8.49
N SER A 26 7.34 19.55 -7.88
CA SER A 26 7.45 20.76 -7.06
C SER A 26 8.38 20.52 -5.86
N GLN A 27 8.91 21.59 -5.26
CA GLN A 27 9.79 21.44 -4.08
C GLN A 27 9.09 20.73 -2.92
N ASP A 28 7.78 20.93 -2.76
CA ASP A 28 7.03 20.31 -1.67
C ASP A 28 6.74 18.83 -1.96
N GLU A 29 6.49 18.46 -3.22
CA GLU A 29 6.43 17.05 -3.64
C GLU A 29 7.77 16.35 -3.44
N GLN A 30 8.89 17.00 -3.75
CA GLN A 30 10.23 16.43 -3.52
C GLN A 30 10.50 16.21 -2.02
N LYS A 31 10.15 17.20 -1.17
CA LYS A 31 10.28 17.05 0.29
C LYS A 31 9.41 15.92 0.83
N THR A 32 8.17 15.82 0.32
CA THR A 32 7.22 14.78 0.71
C THR A 32 7.73 13.40 0.30
N LEU A 33 8.24 13.25 -0.92
CA LEU A 33 8.85 12.01 -1.39
C LEU A 33 10.06 11.58 -0.51
N ILE A 34 10.94 12.53 -0.17
CA ILE A 34 12.08 12.26 0.71
C ILE A 34 11.60 11.88 2.12
N PHE A 35 10.58 12.56 2.65
CA PHE A 35 10.01 12.28 3.95
C PHE A 35 9.43 10.86 4.01
N LEU A 36 8.56 10.51 3.06
CA LEU A 36 7.94 9.18 3.00
C LEU A 36 8.98 8.08 2.83
N ALA A 37 10.05 8.31 2.04
CA ALA A 37 11.13 7.34 1.93
C ALA A 37 11.84 7.14 3.28
N GLU A 38 12.04 8.21 4.05
CA GLU A 38 12.65 8.12 5.37
C GLU A 38 11.71 7.48 6.42
N GLU A 39 10.40 7.65 6.27
CA GLU A 39 9.38 6.99 7.08
C GLU A 39 9.35 5.48 6.81
N GLU A 40 9.35 5.04 5.54
CA GLU A 40 9.44 3.62 5.16
C GLU A 40 10.73 2.96 5.67
N LYS A 41 11.86 3.66 5.62
CA LYS A 41 13.10 3.18 6.24
C LYS A 41 12.95 3.06 7.77
N MET A 42 12.25 3.99 8.41
CA MET A 42 12.01 3.96 9.85
C MET A 42 11.17 2.76 10.25
N ALA A 43 10.09 2.48 9.51
CA ALA A 43 9.26 1.29 9.66
C ALA A 43 10.10 0.02 9.49
N HIS A 44 10.86 -0.09 8.39
CA HIS A 44 11.77 -1.20 8.12
C HIS A 44 12.73 -1.47 9.29
N ASP A 45 13.47 -0.44 9.73
CA ASP A 45 14.47 -0.57 10.78
C ASP A 45 13.83 -0.95 12.12
N PHE A 46 12.65 -0.39 12.43
CA PHE A 46 11.89 -0.75 13.64
C PHE A 46 11.45 -2.21 13.60
N TYR A 47 10.88 -2.68 12.49
CA TYR A 47 10.43 -4.07 12.36
C TYR A 47 11.58 -5.06 12.39
N GLN A 48 12.72 -4.73 11.80
CA GLN A 48 13.91 -5.56 11.90
C GLN A 48 14.37 -5.71 13.37
N ALA A 49 14.37 -4.61 14.13
CA ALA A 49 14.70 -4.63 15.55
C ALA A 49 13.70 -5.46 16.37
N MET A 50 12.40 -5.34 16.10
CA MET A 50 11.35 -6.09 16.81
C MET A 50 11.35 -7.58 16.43
N GLU A 51 11.63 -7.91 15.17
CA GLU A 51 11.83 -9.28 14.71
C GLU A 51 12.99 -9.94 15.46
N THR A 52 14.15 -9.28 15.50
CA THR A 52 15.34 -9.80 16.19
C THR A 52 15.08 -10.02 17.67
N LYS A 53 14.32 -9.13 18.32
CA LYS A 53 14.04 -9.21 19.76
C LYS A 53 13.01 -10.28 20.11
N TRP A 54 11.92 -10.37 19.34
CA TRP A 54 10.74 -11.15 19.74
C TRP A 54 10.48 -12.38 18.87
N GLY A 55 11.05 -12.47 17.66
CA GLY A 55 10.85 -13.58 16.73
C GLY A 55 9.43 -13.75 16.21
N ALA A 56 8.56 -12.75 16.39
CA ALA A 56 7.17 -12.84 15.95
C ALA A 56 7.08 -12.69 14.43
N LYS A 57 6.43 -13.67 13.78
CA LYS A 57 6.36 -13.77 12.30
C LYS A 57 5.81 -12.52 11.61
N VAL A 58 4.94 -11.76 12.28
CA VAL A 58 4.37 -10.53 11.73
C VAL A 58 5.46 -9.50 11.41
N PHE A 59 6.48 -9.35 12.27
CA PHE A 59 7.58 -8.42 12.00
C PHE A 59 8.42 -8.89 10.82
N ASN A 60 8.78 -10.18 10.78
CA ASN A 60 9.58 -10.75 9.68
C ASN A 60 8.90 -10.53 8.31
N HIS A 61 7.61 -10.87 8.19
CA HIS A 61 6.89 -10.71 6.93
C HIS A 61 6.76 -9.25 6.47
N ILE A 62 6.73 -8.30 7.40
CA ILE A 62 6.57 -6.88 7.10
C ILE A 62 7.90 -6.22 6.75
N VAL A 63 9.03 -6.63 7.34
CA VAL A 63 10.38 -6.12 6.97
C VAL A 63 10.62 -6.19 5.47
N GLU A 64 10.30 -7.33 4.83
CA GLU A 64 10.46 -7.47 3.39
C GLU A 64 9.51 -6.57 2.58
N ALA A 65 8.34 -6.24 3.12
CA ALA A 65 7.40 -5.31 2.50
C ALA A 65 7.94 -3.88 2.54
N GLU A 66 8.42 -3.42 3.69
CA GLU A 66 8.98 -2.06 3.80
C GLU A 66 10.24 -1.87 2.98
N GLN A 67 11.06 -2.92 2.84
CA GLN A 67 12.18 -2.85 1.91
C GLN A 67 11.71 -2.65 0.46
N ARG A 68 10.60 -3.26 0.05
CA ARG A 68 10.01 -3.04 -1.29
C ARG A 68 9.41 -1.65 -1.43
N HIS A 69 8.78 -1.12 -0.38
CA HIS A 69 8.25 0.24 -0.39
C HIS A 69 9.37 1.27 -0.52
N LEU A 70 10.42 1.15 0.30
CA LEU A 70 11.61 2.00 0.23
C LEU A 70 12.26 1.95 -1.16
N SER A 71 12.44 0.75 -1.73
CA SER A 71 12.98 0.59 -3.08
C SER A 71 12.12 1.29 -4.13
N ARG A 72 10.78 1.17 -4.04
CA ARG A 72 9.86 1.82 -4.97
C ARG A 72 9.93 3.35 -4.88
N LEU A 73 10.05 3.91 -3.67
CA LEU A 73 10.23 5.36 -3.50
C LEU A 73 11.61 5.82 -3.99
N ALA A 74 12.66 5.01 -3.84
CA ALA A 74 13.99 5.31 -4.37
C ALA A 74 14.02 5.30 -5.91
N GLU A 75 13.35 4.33 -6.54
CA GLU A 75 13.18 4.27 -8.00
C GLU A 75 12.39 5.48 -8.51
N LEU A 76 11.30 5.86 -7.82
CA LEU A 76 10.51 7.05 -8.15
C LEU A 76 11.34 8.33 -8.00
N ALA A 77 12.12 8.46 -6.92
CA ALA A 77 13.02 9.59 -6.73
C ALA A 77 14.05 9.69 -7.85
N ALA A 78 14.67 8.58 -8.25
CA ALA A 78 15.60 8.54 -9.37
C ALA A 78 14.93 8.95 -10.69
N ALA A 79 13.74 8.43 -10.99
CA ALA A 79 12.97 8.78 -12.19
C ALA A 79 12.62 10.27 -12.25
N GLN A 80 12.34 10.87 -11.08
CA GLN A 80 12.00 12.28 -10.93
C GLN A 80 13.21 13.20 -10.67
N SER A 81 14.44 12.68 -10.80
CA SER A 81 15.70 13.39 -10.54
C SER A 81 15.80 14.02 -9.14
N VAL A 82 15.19 13.39 -8.14
CA VAL A 82 15.23 13.78 -6.73
C VAL A 82 16.40 13.06 -6.05
N THR A 83 17.29 13.82 -5.43
CA THR A 83 18.41 13.24 -4.66
C THR A 83 17.95 12.87 -3.26
N LEU A 84 18.01 11.58 -2.94
CA LEU A 84 17.76 11.09 -1.58
C LEU A 84 18.97 11.35 -0.66
N PRO A 85 18.75 11.67 0.63
CA PRO A 85 19.82 11.82 1.60
C PRO A 85 20.59 10.50 1.84
N GLU A 86 21.86 10.61 2.24
CA GLU A 86 22.70 9.46 2.58
C GLU A 86 22.11 8.58 3.69
N SER A 87 21.29 9.13 4.58
CA SER A 87 20.57 8.37 5.61
C SER A 87 19.73 7.23 5.01
N LEU A 88 19.29 7.37 3.75
CA LEU A 88 18.48 6.37 3.05
C LEU A 88 19.31 5.36 2.24
N THR A 89 20.47 5.76 1.70
CA THR A 89 21.24 4.95 0.74
C THR A 89 22.42 4.22 1.37
N SER A 90 23.02 4.78 2.41
CA SER A 90 24.20 4.24 3.10
C SER A 90 24.16 4.47 4.62
N GLY A 91 23.02 4.98 5.11
CA GLY A 91 22.81 5.30 6.52
C GLY A 91 22.80 4.06 7.41
N LYS A 92 23.18 4.27 8.68
CA LYS A 92 23.07 3.22 9.70
C LYS A 92 21.58 2.98 10.03
N ALA A 93 21.26 1.73 10.40
CA ALA A 93 19.94 1.39 10.91
C ALA A 93 19.59 2.25 12.15
N GLY A 94 18.34 2.72 12.24
CA GLY A 94 17.85 3.55 13.32
C GLY A 94 18.42 4.98 13.35
N LYS A 95 18.95 5.45 12.21
CA LYS A 95 19.41 6.83 12.03
C LYS A 95 18.71 7.51 10.87
N PHE A 96 18.15 8.68 11.16
CA PHE A 96 17.32 9.47 10.26
C PHE A 96 17.74 10.95 10.29
N LYS A 97 17.63 11.61 9.14
CA LYS A 97 17.88 13.04 8.94
C LYS A 97 16.70 13.86 9.45
N ASN A 98 15.46 13.41 9.21
CA ASN A 98 14.28 14.01 9.80
C ASN A 98 14.27 13.75 11.32
N LYS A 99 14.22 14.84 12.09
CA LYS A 99 14.28 14.77 13.56
C LYS A 99 13.02 14.19 14.19
N ASP A 100 11.86 14.42 13.57
CA ASP A 100 10.58 13.91 14.05
C ASP A 100 10.53 12.39 13.86
N LEU A 101 11.02 11.88 12.71
CA LEU A 101 11.18 10.44 12.48
C LEU A 101 12.21 9.81 13.41
N GLN A 102 13.32 10.50 13.71
CA GLN A 102 14.27 10.01 14.72
C GLN A 102 13.62 9.90 16.10
N GLN A 103 12.87 10.92 16.52
CA GLN A 103 12.17 10.91 17.81
C GLN A 103 11.08 9.83 17.86
N LEU A 104 10.34 9.65 16.76
CA LEU A 104 9.35 8.58 16.63
C LEU A 104 10.00 7.21 16.78
N TYR A 105 11.08 6.94 16.03
CA TYR A 105 11.84 5.70 16.10
C TYR A 105 12.34 5.41 17.53
N ASP A 106 12.98 6.38 18.18
CA ASP A 106 13.53 6.20 19.52
C ASP A 106 12.41 5.87 20.54
N GLY A 107 11.24 6.50 20.40
CA GLY A 107 10.05 6.23 21.21
C GLY A 107 9.44 4.84 20.94
N LEU A 108 9.38 4.44 19.67
CA LEU A 108 8.89 3.12 19.24
C LEU A 108 9.80 2.00 19.75
N ILE A 109 11.12 2.14 19.62
CA ILE A 109 12.11 1.18 20.17
C ILE A 109 11.96 1.08 21.69
N THR A 110 11.86 2.21 22.38
CA THR A 110 11.67 2.23 23.84
C THR A 110 10.41 1.49 24.25
N THR A 111 9.29 1.72 23.55
CA THR A 111 7.99 1.09 23.81
C THR A 111 8.02 -0.40 23.46
N GLY A 112 8.43 -0.74 22.24
CA GLY A 112 8.44 -2.10 21.72
C GLY A 112 9.42 -3.03 22.44
N ASN A 113 10.40 -2.48 23.14
CA ASN A 113 11.30 -3.26 23.98
C ASN A 113 10.68 -3.74 25.30
N GLN A 114 9.53 -3.20 25.71
CA GLN A 114 8.91 -3.52 27.01
C GLN A 114 8.24 -4.89 27.02
N SER A 115 7.51 -5.24 25.97
CA SER A 115 6.81 -6.52 25.81
C SER A 115 6.45 -6.77 24.35
N LEU A 116 6.12 -8.02 24.00
CA LEU A 116 5.62 -8.34 22.68
C LEU A 116 4.30 -7.59 22.37
N GLU A 117 3.39 -7.47 23.33
CA GLU A 117 2.17 -6.66 23.14
C GLU A 117 2.51 -5.20 22.82
N ALA A 118 3.44 -4.60 23.58
CA ALA A 118 3.87 -3.22 23.34
C ALA A 118 4.53 -3.06 21.96
N ALA A 119 5.30 -4.05 21.51
CA ALA A 119 5.88 -4.07 20.17
C ALA A 119 4.81 -4.13 19.07
N LEU A 120 3.77 -4.95 19.25
CA LEU A 120 2.67 -5.06 18.29
C LEU A 120 1.82 -3.78 18.23
N ARG A 121 1.58 -3.13 19.38
CA ARG A 121 0.93 -1.81 19.43
C ARG A 121 1.78 -0.72 18.77
N ALA A 122 3.09 -0.76 18.99
CA ALA A 122 4.03 0.14 18.33
C ALA A 122 4.05 -0.08 16.81
N GLY A 123 4.00 -1.34 16.34
CA GLY A 123 3.85 -1.64 14.91
C GLY A 123 2.55 -1.12 14.33
N ALA A 124 1.41 -1.34 14.98
CA ALA A 124 0.14 -0.73 14.55
C ALA A 124 0.23 0.81 14.48
N ARG A 125 0.93 1.45 15.42
CA ARG A 125 1.12 2.91 15.43
C ARG A 125 2.00 3.41 14.27
N VAL A 126 3.01 2.63 13.84
CA VAL A 126 3.80 2.96 12.64
C VAL A 126 2.88 3.01 11.43
N GLU A 127 2.07 1.96 11.23
CA GLU A 127 1.14 1.91 10.09
C GLU A 127 0.09 3.01 10.10
N GLU A 128 -0.36 3.44 11.29
CA GLU A 128 -1.22 4.62 11.39
C GLU A 128 -0.52 5.92 10.96
N SER A 129 0.78 6.07 11.23
CA SER A 129 1.58 7.22 10.78
C SER A 129 1.67 7.22 9.25
N ASP A 130 2.11 6.09 8.67
CA ASP A 130 2.26 5.93 7.23
C ASP A 130 0.94 6.21 6.49
N ILE A 131 -0.17 5.62 6.96
CA ILE A 131 -1.49 5.84 6.34
C ILE A 131 -1.90 7.31 6.39
N ARG A 132 -1.68 7.98 7.53
CA ARG A 132 -2.03 9.40 7.69
C ARG A 132 -1.20 10.26 6.74
N ASP A 133 0.11 10.04 6.71
CA ASP A 133 1.05 10.90 5.98
C ASP A 133 0.93 10.65 4.47
N LEU A 134 0.66 9.41 4.03
CA LEU A 134 0.32 9.07 2.65
C LEU A 134 -1.02 9.67 2.21
N LYS A 135 -2.07 9.64 3.06
CA LYS A 135 -3.34 10.32 2.77
C LYS A 135 -3.14 11.82 2.59
N GLN A 136 -2.35 12.46 3.45
CA GLN A 136 -2.03 13.88 3.32
C GLN A 136 -1.22 14.18 2.04
N ALA A 137 -0.26 13.32 1.69
CA ALA A 137 0.50 13.45 0.44
C ALA A 137 -0.41 13.36 -0.80
N LEU A 138 -1.41 12.47 -0.77
CA LEU A 138 -2.39 12.30 -1.85
C LEU A 138 -3.30 13.51 -2.07
N GLU A 139 -3.59 14.28 -1.03
CA GLU A 139 -4.40 15.50 -1.12
C GLU A 139 -3.67 16.66 -1.81
N THR A 140 -2.33 16.63 -1.80
CA THR A 140 -1.50 17.77 -2.22
C THR A 140 -0.77 17.54 -3.54
N THR A 141 -0.50 16.29 -3.91
CA THR A 141 0.23 15.99 -5.14
C THR A 141 -0.64 16.17 -6.39
N GLY A 142 -0.08 16.86 -7.39
CA GLY A 142 -0.63 16.93 -8.74
C GLY A 142 -0.08 15.86 -9.67
N ASN A 143 1.03 15.22 -9.29
CA ASN A 143 1.76 14.26 -10.11
C ASN A 143 1.13 12.85 -10.06
N GLU A 144 0.80 12.30 -11.24
CA GLU A 144 0.15 10.97 -11.34
C GLU A 144 1.04 9.81 -10.89
N GLU A 145 2.36 9.89 -11.08
CA GLU A 145 3.29 8.83 -10.66
C GLU A 145 3.43 8.79 -9.13
N LEU A 146 3.52 9.97 -8.50
CA LEU A 146 3.46 10.09 -7.04
C LEU A 146 2.13 9.54 -6.52
N ARG A 147 1.00 9.97 -7.10
CA ARG A 147 -0.33 9.53 -6.69
C ARG A 147 -0.49 8.01 -6.72
N SER A 148 -0.10 7.38 -7.83
CA SER A 148 -0.17 5.93 -8.00
C SER A 148 0.71 5.19 -6.98
N THR A 149 1.90 5.72 -6.71
CA THR A 149 2.81 5.12 -5.73
C THR A 149 2.29 5.28 -4.31
N TYR A 150 1.83 6.47 -3.92
CA TYR A 150 1.31 6.72 -2.57
C TYR A 150 0.01 5.96 -2.28
N GLN A 151 -0.86 5.77 -3.27
CA GLN A 151 -2.04 4.90 -3.14
C GLN A 151 -1.64 3.45 -2.86
N TYR A 152 -0.67 2.92 -3.63
CA TYR A 152 -0.17 1.56 -3.42
C TYR A 152 0.43 1.38 -2.02
N LEU A 153 1.24 2.33 -1.53
CA LEU A 153 1.80 2.29 -0.18
C LEU A 153 0.69 2.34 0.88
N ALA A 154 -0.30 3.23 0.74
CA ALA A 154 -1.37 3.37 1.73
C ALA A 154 -2.24 2.10 1.84
N GLU A 155 -2.49 1.43 0.71
CA GLU A 155 -3.16 0.13 0.69
C GLU A 155 -2.32 -0.96 1.39
N ALA A 156 -1.01 -0.95 1.18
CA ALA A 156 -0.07 -1.88 1.80
C ALA A 156 0.04 -1.66 3.32
N SER A 157 0.21 -0.42 3.78
CA SER A 157 0.20 -0.08 5.22
C SER A 157 -1.15 -0.46 5.87
N GLY A 158 -2.26 -0.34 5.14
CA GLY A 158 -3.55 -0.88 5.57
C GLY A 158 -3.54 -2.40 5.79
N ASN A 159 -2.82 -3.18 4.97
CA ASN A 159 -2.65 -4.62 5.17
C ASN A 159 -1.80 -4.92 6.41
N HIS A 160 -0.75 -4.14 6.65
CA HIS A 160 0.11 -4.28 7.82
C HIS A 160 -0.65 -3.94 9.11
N LEU A 161 -1.43 -2.84 9.13
CA LEU A 161 -2.27 -2.48 10.26
C LEU A 161 -3.28 -3.58 10.60
N ARG A 162 -3.90 -4.19 9.58
CA ARG A 162 -4.74 -5.38 9.75
C ARG A 162 -3.98 -6.56 10.34
N ALA A 163 -2.73 -6.78 9.94
CA ALA A 163 -1.91 -7.87 10.46
C ALA A 163 -1.56 -7.65 11.94
N PHE A 164 -1.16 -6.43 12.34
CA PHE A 164 -0.90 -6.11 13.74
C PHE A 164 -2.17 -6.22 14.59
N ASN A 165 -3.30 -5.66 14.13
CA ASN A 165 -4.58 -5.76 14.84
C ASN A 165 -5.02 -7.22 15.06
N LYS A 166 -4.81 -8.10 14.05
CA LYS A 166 -5.09 -9.54 14.19
C LYS A 166 -4.20 -10.21 15.24
N ASN A 167 -2.91 -9.88 15.29
CA ASN A 167 -1.98 -10.42 16.28
C ASN A 167 -2.32 -9.95 17.71
N LEU A 168 -2.75 -8.70 17.87
CA LEU A 168 -3.24 -8.17 19.15
C LEU A 168 -4.54 -8.85 19.57
N THR A 169 -5.51 -8.94 18.67
CA THR A 169 -6.81 -9.58 18.96
C THR A 169 -6.64 -11.06 19.33
N ALA A 170 -5.71 -11.77 18.68
CA ALA A 170 -5.38 -13.16 19.02
C ALA A 170 -4.82 -13.32 20.45
N GLN A 171 -4.30 -12.23 21.04
CA GLN A 171 -3.85 -12.18 22.44
C GLN A 171 -4.94 -11.64 23.39
N GLY A 172 -6.17 -11.46 22.91
CA GLY A 172 -7.26 -10.86 23.69
C GLY A 172 -7.12 -9.36 23.86
N VAL A 173 -6.25 -8.71 23.08
CA VAL A 173 -5.94 -7.29 23.19
C VAL A 173 -6.71 -6.51 22.12
N ALA A 174 -7.57 -5.58 22.57
CA ALA A 174 -8.19 -4.60 21.68
C ALA A 174 -7.24 -3.43 21.43
N TYR A 175 -6.93 -3.16 20.16
CA TYR A 175 -6.19 -1.97 19.76
C TYR A 175 -7.12 -0.75 19.72
N GLN A 176 -6.61 0.41 20.11
CA GLN A 176 -7.30 1.69 19.98
C GLN A 176 -6.39 2.59 19.15
N PRO A 177 -6.87 3.17 18.04
CA PRO A 177 -6.07 4.01 17.17
C PRO A 177 -5.61 5.27 17.91
N VAL A 178 -4.39 5.69 17.63
CA VAL A 178 -3.77 6.87 18.27
C VAL A 178 -3.70 8.05 17.32
N LEU A 179 -3.58 7.80 16.01
CA LEU A 179 -3.37 8.84 15.00
C LEU A 179 -4.53 8.92 14.01
N LEU A 180 -5.12 7.77 13.64
CA LEU A 180 -6.30 7.71 12.81
C LEU A 180 -7.55 7.97 13.65
N SER A 181 -8.61 8.45 13.00
CA SER A 181 -9.94 8.46 13.62
C SER A 181 -10.40 7.01 13.85
N GLN A 182 -11.25 6.81 14.87
CA GLN A 182 -11.84 5.48 15.10
C GLN A 182 -12.56 4.96 13.84
N ALA A 183 -13.27 5.83 13.12
CA ALA A 183 -13.99 5.47 11.91
C ALA A 183 -13.05 5.04 10.76
N ASP A 184 -11.93 5.75 10.57
CA ASP A 184 -10.92 5.37 9.58
C ASP A 184 -10.27 4.03 9.92
N PHE A 185 -9.89 3.85 11.18
CA PHE A 185 -9.33 2.58 11.66
C PHE A 185 -10.30 1.42 11.44
N ASP A 186 -11.56 1.58 11.88
CA ASP A 186 -12.61 0.57 11.74
C ASP A 186 -12.83 0.21 10.27
N ALA A 187 -12.87 1.20 9.37
CA ALA A 187 -13.00 0.99 7.94
C ALA A 187 -11.83 0.16 7.37
N ILE A 188 -10.59 0.43 7.81
CA ILE A 188 -9.40 -0.30 7.35
C ILE A 188 -9.39 -1.73 7.87
N VAL A 189 -9.73 -1.95 9.14
CA VAL A 189 -9.66 -3.29 9.75
C VAL A 189 -10.85 -4.19 9.43
N ALA A 190 -11.99 -3.61 9.04
CA ALA A 190 -13.17 -4.35 8.59
C ALA A 190 -13.01 -4.98 7.19
N VAL A 191 -12.01 -4.57 6.41
CA VAL A 191 -11.72 -5.19 5.11
C VAL A 191 -11.23 -6.62 5.33
N GLU A 192 -12.09 -7.61 5.06
CA GLU A 192 -11.67 -9.01 5.05
C GLU A 192 -10.61 -9.24 3.98
N GLY A 193 -9.53 -9.95 4.34
CA GLY A 193 -8.27 -10.08 3.60
C GLY A 193 -8.42 -10.09 2.08
N GLY A 194 -8.26 -8.90 1.48
CA GLY A 194 -8.16 -8.71 0.05
C GLY A 194 -6.81 -9.22 -0.44
N GLY A 195 -6.69 -10.53 -0.61
CA GLY A 195 -5.67 -11.04 -1.51
C GLY A 195 -6.00 -10.52 -2.90
N GLN A 196 -5.18 -9.61 -3.43
CA GLN A 196 -5.07 -9.39 -4.87
C GLN A 196 -4.58 -10.69 -5.50
N GLY A 197 -5.52 -11.59 -5.75
CA GLY A 197 -5.33 -12.84 -6.47
C GLY A 197 -6.16 -12.82 -7.74
N CYS A 198 -5.95 -11.82 -8.59
CA CYS A 198 -6.43 -11.79 -9.98
C CYS A 198 -5.43 -10.99 -10.84
N GLN A 199 -4.20 -11.50 -10.97
CA GLN A 199 -3.32 -11.16 -12.09
C GLN A 199 -3.03 -12.43 -12.87
N GLY A 200 -3.70 -12.54 -14.02
CA GLY A 200 -3.53 -13.63 -14.98
C GLY A 200 -4.19 -13.22 -16.29
N ASN A 201 -3.42 -12.54 -17.14
CA ASN A 201 -3.83 -12.24 -18.50
C ASN A 201 -3.78 -13.54 -19.33
N LYS A 202 -4.80 -13.71 -20.19
CA LYS A 202 -5.07 -14.82 -21.12
C LYS A 202 -5.71 -16.09 -20.53
N GLY A 203 -7.03 -16.14 -20.64
CA GLY A 203 -7.80 -17.38 -20.78
C GLY A 203 -8.34 -17.94 -19.47
N GLN A 204 -9.60 -17.63 -19.17
CA GLN A 204 -10.55 -18.44 -18.39
C GLN A 204 -9.99 -19.19 -17.16
N GLY A 205 -10.21 -18.65 -15.96
CA GLY A 205 -9.98 -19.38 -14.71
C GLY A 205 -10.80 -18.82 -13.56
N CYS A 206 -11.70 -19.64 -13.02
CA CYS A 206 -12.70 -19.31 -12.00
C CYS A 206 -12.11 -18.69 -10.72
N CYS A 207 -12.73 -17.60 -10.24
CA CYS A 207 -12.51 -17.09 -8.89
C CYS A 207 -13.26 -17.98 -7.88
N GLN A 208 -12.53 -18.57 -6.93
CA GLN A 208 -13.13 -19.26 -5.79
C GLN A 208 -13.24 -18.29 -4.60
N ASN A 209 -14.44 -18.05 -4.10
CA ASN A 209 -14.64 -17.40 -2.81
C ASN A 209 -14.51 -18.44 -1.69
N LYS A 210 -13.85 -18.08 -0.58
CA LYS A 210 -13.65 -18.90 0.64
C LYS A 210 -14.93 -19.09 1.48
N GLN A 211 -16.04 -19.41 0.84
CA GLN A 211 -17.22 -19.94 1.51
C GLN A 211 -17.67 -21.13 0.69
N GLY A 212 -17.38 -22.33 1.18
CA GLY A 212 -17.66 -23.61 0.53
C GLY A 212 -19.14 -23.85 0.29
N LYS A 213 -19.71 -23.19 -0.72
CA LYS A 213 -20.99 -23.53 -1.33
C LYS A 213 -20.73 -23.88 -2.78
N GLN A 214 -20.76 -25.18 -3.08
CA GLN A 214 -20.83 -25.70 -4.44
C GLN A 214 -22.18 -25.28 -5.05
N GLY A 215 -22.21 -24.11 -5.67
CA GLY A 215 -23.27 -23.73 -6.60
C GLY A 215 -22.92 -24.29 -7.98
N GLN A 216 -23.63 -25.34 -8.40
CA GLN A 216 -23.54 -25.94 -9.72
C GLN A 216 -23.72 -24.87 -10.82
N GLY A 217 -22.76 -24.74 -11.71
CA GLY A 217 -22.89 -23.83 -12.85
C GLY A 217 -21.67 -23.61 -13.75
N CYS A 218 -20.65 -24.48 -13.75
CA CYS A 218 -19.59 -24.41 -14.76
C CYS A 218 -19.83 -25.44 -15.86
N CYS A 219 -20.78 -25.15 -16.75
CA CYS A 219 -20.90 -25.83 -18.03
C CYS A 219 -20.47 -24.85 -19.13
N GLN A 220 -19.20 -24.90 -19.53
CA GLN A 220 -18.78 -24.36 -20.81
C GLN A 220 -18.88 -25.46 -21.85
N ASN A 221 -19.78 -25.30 -22.82
CA ASN A 221 -19.62 -25.98 -24.10
C ASN A 221 -20.11 -25.08 -25.24
N LYS A 222 -19.17 -24.51 -25.99
CA LYS A 222 -19.29 -24.23 -27.41
C LYS A 222 -17.90 -24.32 -28.04
N GLY A 223 -17.59 -25.48 -28.64
CA GLY A 223 -16.45 -25.59 -29.55
C GLY A 223 -15.76 -26.95 -29.69
N GLY A 224 -16.51 -28.02 -30.01
CA GLY A 224 -16.02 -29.11 -30.86
C GLY A 224 -14.95 -30.07 -30.32
N LYS A 225 -15.39 -31.18 -29.69
CA LYS A 225 -15.05 -32.60 -29.99
C LYS A 225 -15.26 -33.46 -28.73
N GLN A 226 -15.73 -34.68 -28.97
CA GLN A 226 -16.33 -35.64 -28.03
C GLN A 226 -15.35 -36.17 -26.97
N GLY A 227 -15.85 -36.43 -25.76
CA GLY A 227 -15.18 -37.29 -24.79
C GLY A 227 -15.74 -37.19 -23.36
N GLN A 228 -16.65 -38.11 -23.01
CA GLN A 228 -16.90 -38.72 -21.67
C GLN A 228 -16.64 -37.81 -20.43
N GLY A 229 -17.62 -37.31 -19.70
CA GLY A 229 -18.62 -38.07 -18.95
C GLY A 229 -18.45 -37.77 -17.44
N CYS A 230 -19.35 -36.98 -16.85
CA CYS A 230 -19.47 -36.83 -15.41
C CYS A 230 -20.92 -37.17 -15.02
N GLN A 231 -21.21 -38.46 -14.85
CA GLN A 231 -22.45 -38.91 -14.23
C GLN A 231 -22.28 -38.90 -12.71
N GLY A 232 -23.01 -38.00 -12.04
CA GLY A 232 -23.22 -38.09 -10.61
C GLY A 232 -24.29 -39.13 -10.29
N LYS A 233 -23.99 -40.03 -9.35
CA LYS A 233 -25.00 -40.72 -8.53
C LYS A 233 -24.54 -40.69 -7.08
N GLY A 234 -25.21 -39.87 -6.28
CA GLY A 234 -25.22 -40.03 -4.83
C GLY A 234 -26.27 -41.06 -4.43
N LYS A 235 -25.98 -41.82 -3.36
CA LYS A 235 -26.87 -42.20 -2.25
C LYS A 235 -26.22 -43.33 -1.43
N GLY A 236 -26.34 -43.25 -0.10
CA GLY A 236 -26.38 -44.44 0.76
C GLY A 236 -25.50 -44.39 2.00
N ARG A 237 -26.12 -44.14 3.15
CA ARG A 237 -25.66 -44.52 4.51
C ARG A 237 -25.62 -46.04 4.68
N GLN A 238 -24.80 -46.51 5.64
CA GLN A 238 -24.96 -47.64 6.62
C GLN A 238 -23.58 -48.31 6.83
N SER A 239 -22.93 -48.14 7.97
CA SER A 239 -22.99 -48.95 9.23
C SER A 239 -22.33 -50.33 9.14
N MET A 240 -21.44 -50.61 10.11
CA MET A 240 -20.90 -51.92 10.54
C MET A 240 -19.97 -52.59 9.49
N ASP A 241 -18.73 -53.01 9.77
CA ASP A 241 -18.00 -53.36 11.00
C ASP A 241 -16.56 -52.79 10.97
#